data_AF-A0AAN9AZ68-F1
#
_entry.id   AF-A0AAN9AZ68-F1
#
_cell.length_a   1.000
_cell.length_b   1.000
_cell.length_c   1.000
_cell.angle_alpha   90.00
_cell.angle_beta   90.00
_cell.angle_gamma   90.00
#
_symmetry.space_group_name_H-M   'P 1'
#
loop_
_entity.id
_entity.type
_entity.pdbx_description
1 polymer ?
#
loop_
_entity_poly.entity_id
_entity_poly.type
_entity_poly.pdbx_seq_one_letter_code
_entity_poly.pdbx_strand_id
1 'polypeptide(L)'
;MAKYWMIKHKRDKGNERTRQSTMLLQKTMSEKRMFDEGLNTTRYHLDSVEETPLFTWIKATINLTEVLQPAPPYIKSLFENGLQFTNKKPRTR
;
A
#
# COMPACT_ATOMS: atom_id res chain seq x y z
N MET A 1 -1.95 -2.16 29.41
CA MET A 1 -2.59 -2.08 28.07
C MET A 1 -2.80 -0.62 27.72
N ALA A 2 -2.23 -0.13 26.63
CA ALA A 2 -2.48 1.23 26.16
C ALA A 2 -3.81 1.27 25.37
N LYS A 3 -4.70 2.21 25.71
CA LYS A 3 -5.98 2.42 25.02
C LYS A 3 -5.81 3.56 24.01
N TYR A 4 -5.86 3.23 22.72
CA TYR A 4 -5.85 4.20 21.64
C TYR A 4 -7.23 4.32 21.01
N TRP A 5 -7.60 5.54 20.62
CA TRP A 5 -8.81 5.83 19.88
C TRP A 5 -8.44 6.09 18.42
N MET A 6 -9.06 5.36 17.49
CA MET A 6 -8.81 5.50 16.05
C MET A 6 -9.73 6.57 15.46
N ILE A 7 -9.15 7.53 14.75
CA ILE A 7 -9.90 8.49 13.94
C ILE A 7 -10.40 7.74 12.70
N LYS A 8 -11.73 7.71 12.47
CA LYS A 8 -12.34 6.95 11.37
C LYS A 8 -12.42 7.79 10.10
N HIS A 9 -12.10 7.18 8.95
CA HIS A 9 -12.27 7.82 7.64
C HIS A 9 -13.55 7.33 6.94
N LYS A 10 -14.11 8.15 6.04
CA LYS A 10 -15.31 7.80 5.27
C LYS A 10 -15.14 6.52 4.44
N ARG A 11 -13.91 6.23 3.98
CA ARG A 11 -13.58 5.03 3.19
C ARG A 11 -13.60 3.73 3.98
N ASP A 12 -13.58 3.80 5.32
CA ASP A 12 -13.46 2.62 6.18
C ASP A 12 -14.80 1.86 6.32
N LYS A 13 -15.87 2.37 5.70
CA LYS A 13 -17.17 1.69 5.63
C LYS A 13 -17.03 0.40 4.81
N GLY A 14 -17.10 -0.76 5.46
CA GLY A 14 -16.99 -2.08 4.84
C GLY A 14 -15.62 -2.76 5.02
N ASN A 15 -14.66 -2.14 5.71
CA ASN A 15 -13.38 -2.74 6.10
C ASN A 15 -13.50 -3.69 7.33
N GLU A 16 -14.61 -4.43 7.41
CA GLU A 16 -14.79 -5.43 8.45
C GLU A 16 -13.74 -6.55 8.31
N ARG A 17 -13.37 -7.17 9.44
CA ARG A 17 -12.23 -8.07 9.58
C ARG A 17 -12.29 -9.21 8.55
N THR A 18 -11.58 -9.07 7.44
CA THR A 18 -11.64 -10.00 6.31
C THR A 18 -10.64 -11.14 6.54
N ARG A 19 -11.12 -12.39 6.57
CA ARG A 19 -10.29 -13.62 6.70
C ARG A 19 -9.21 -13.75 5.61
N GLN A 20 -9.30 -13.02 4.52
CA GLN A 20 -8.35 -13.04 3.39
C GLN A 20 -7.04 -12.28 3.68
N SER A 21 -7.01 -11.39 4.68
CA SER A 21 -5.83 -10.59 5.01
C SER A 21 -4.62 -11.44 5.44
N THR A 22 -4.85 -12.56 6.12
CA THR A 22 -3.79 -13.47 6.58
C THR A 22 -3.08 -14.22 5.45
N MET A 23 -3.78 -14.58 4.38
CA MET A 23 -3.15 -15.23 3.21
C MET A 23 -2.25 -14.28 2.43
N LEU A 24 -2.66 -13.02 2.28
CA LEU A 24 -1.83 -12.01 1.63
C LEU A 24 -0.57 -11.75 2.45
N LEU A 25 -0.69 -11.62 3.78
CA LEU A 25 0.47 -11.53 4.67
C LEU A 25 1.41 -12.72 4.49
N GLN A 26 0.93 -13.96 4.46
CA GLN A 26 1.81 -15.12 4.25
C GLN A 26 2.51 -15.11 2.88
N LYS A 27 1.86 -14.65 1.81
CA LYS A 27 2.46 -14.56 0.47
C LYS A 27 3.42 -13.37 0.32
N THR A 28 3.11 -12.22 0.91
CA THR A 28 3.94 -11.00 0.84
C THR A 28 5.07 -11.00 1.87
N MET A 29 4.93 -11.74 2.98
CA MET A 29 6.00 -12.05 3.94
C MET A 29 6.85 -13.25 3.50
N SER A 30 6.77 -13.67 2.22
CA SER A 30 7.79 -14.56 1.68
C SER A 30 9.14 -13.87 1.88
N GLU A 31 10.01 -14.48 2.68
CA GLU A 31 11.28 -13.91 3.15
C GLU A 31 12.07 -13.22 2.04
N LYS A 32 11.98 -13.76 0.81
CA LYS A 32 12.55 -13.22 -0.41
C LYS A 32 12.19 -11.75 -0.69
N ARG A 33 10.91 -11.37 -0.56
CA ARG A 33 10.45 -10.01 -0.90
C ARG A 33 11.07 -8.95 0.01
N MET A 34 11.25 -9.28 1.29
CA MET A 34 11.83 -8.35 2.25
C MET A 34 13.30 -8.00 1.92
N PHE A 35 14.04 -8.93 1.32
CA PHE A 35 15.42 -8.71 0.90
C PHE A 35 15.52 -8.03 -0.48
N ASP A 36 14.57 -8.33 -1.37
CA ASP A 36 14.60 -7.85 -2.75
C ASP A 36 13.92 -6.47 -2.93
N GLU A 37 12.94 -6.13 -2.07
CA GLU A 37 12.17 -4.89 -2.16
C GLU A 37 12.15 -4.13 -0.82
N GLY A 38 12.26 -2.80 -0.89
CA GLY A 38 12.23 -1.94 0.29
C GLY A 38 12.86 -0.59 0.01
N LEU A 39 13.66 -0.09 0.95
CA LEU A 39 14.29 1.22 0.86
C LEU A 39 15.26 1.34 -0.34
N ASN A 40 15.94 0.25 -0.68
CA ASN A 40 16.87 0.16 -1.81
C ASN A 40 16.19 0.29 -3.18
N THR A 41 14.91 -0.10 -3.30
CA THR A 41 14.16 -0.06 -4.57
C THR A 41 13.13 1.08 -4.63
N THR A 42 12.95 1.83 -3.54
CA THR A 42 11.96 2.91 -3.47
C THR A 42 12.34 4.05 -4.43
N ARG A 43 11.44 4.37 -5.37
CA ARG A 43 11.55 5.51 -6.29
C ARG A 43 10.45 6.51 -5.96
N TYR A 44 10.84 7.76 -5.79
CA TYR A 44 9.93 8.87 -5.56
C TYR A 44 10.54 10.14 -6.15
N HIS A 45 9.68 11.10 -6.46
CA HIS A 45 10.06 12.46 -6.77
C HIS A 45 9.67 13.36 -5.61
N LEU A 46 10.61 14.17 -5.11
CA LEU A 46 10.33 15.13 -4.05
C LEU A 46 9.75 16.39 -4.69
N ASP A 47 8.49 16.69 -4.38
CA ASP A 47 7.78 17.84 -4.94
C ASP A 47 8.03 19.10 -4.11
N SER A 48 7.89 19.01 -2.79
CA SER A 48 8.19 20.12 -1.89
C SER A 48 8.46 19.67 -0.45
N VAL A 49 9.15 20.54 0.29
CA VAL A 49 9.34 20.44 1.74
C VAL A 49 8.89 21.76 2.36
N GLU A 50 7.97 21.69 3.31
CA GLU A 50 7.44 22.85 4.02
C GLU A 50 7.59 22.64 5.53
N GLU A 51 8.44 23.44 6.17
CA GLU A 51 8.65 23.40 7.61
C GLU A 51 7.62 24.27 8.32
N THR A 52 7.03 23.74 9.39
CA THR A 52 6.11 24.48 10.26
C THR A 52 6.53 24.29 11.73
N PRO A 53 6.03 25.11 12.66
CA PRO A 53 6.44 25.00 14.07
C PRO A 53 6.17 23.65 14.73
N LEU A 54 5.22 22.85 14.21
CA LEU A 54 4.80 21.59 14.82
C LEU A 54 5.18 20.35 14.00
N PHE A 55 5.43 20.50 12.71
CA PHE A 55 5.75 19.39 11.80
C PHE A 55 6.39 19.89 10.50
N THR A 56 6.95 18.96 9.73
CA THR A 56 7.45 19.21 8.37
C THR A 56 6.60 18.44 7.39
N TRP A 57 6.02 19.13 6.41
CA TRP A 57 5.35 18.49 5.29
C TRP A 57 6.37 18.12 4.23
N ILE A 58 6.35 16.86 3.82
CA ILE A 58 7.10 16.37 2.66
C ILE A 58 6.06 15.93 1.63
N LYS A 59 5.99 16.66 0.52
CA LYS A 59 5.16 16.29 -0.63
C LYS A 59 6.04 15.51 -1.61
N ALA A 60 5.64 14.29 -1.91
CA ALA A 60 6.36 13.42 -2.84
C ALA A 60 5.40 12.69 -3.75
N THR A 61 5.77 12.63 -5.03
CA THR A 61 5.05 11.89 -6.05
C THR A 61 5.68 10.52 -6.25
N ILE A 62 4.85 9.49 -6.24
CA ILE A 62 5.27 8.10 -6.47
C ILE A 62 4.70 7.65 -7.82
N ASN A 63 5.57 7.48 -8.81
CA ASN A 63 5.17 6.93 -10.10
C ASN A 63 5.09 5.41 -10.02
N LEU A 64 3.86 4.87 -9.99
CA LEU A 64 3.63 3.43 -9.89
C LEU A 64 4.28 2.63 -11.03
N THR A 65 4.38 3.21 -12.23
CA THR A 65 5.00 2.52 -13.36
C THR A 65 6.50 2.31 -13.14
N GLU A 66 7.21 3.31 -12.59
CA GLU A 66 8.63 3.22 -12.26
C GLU A 66 8.89 2.28 -11.08
N VAL A 67 8.00 2.29 -10.07
CA VAL A 67 8.09 1.39 -8.91
C VAL A 67 7.97 -0.08 -9.32
N LEU A 68 7.19 -0.38 -10.36
CA LEU A 68 6.97 -1.74 -10.83
C LEU A 68 8.04 -2.24 -11.83
N GLN A 69 8.90 -1.36 -12.36
CA GLN A 69 10.00 -1.77 -13.24
C GLN A 69 11.01 -2.71 -12.57
N PRO A 70 11.56 -2.37 -11.37
CA PRO A 70 12.52 -3.23 -10.66
C PRO A 70 11.84 -4.38 -9.90
N ALA A 71 10.50 -4.47 -9.91
CA ALA A 71 9.79 -5.52 -9.20
C ALA A 71 10.21 -6.91 -9.73
N PRO A 72 10.51 -7.88 -8.85
CA PRO A 72 10.84 -9.24 -9.25
C PRO A 72 9.73 -9.88 -10.10
N PRO A 73 10.06 -10.83 -11.01
CA PRO A 73 9.08 -11.46 -11.90
C PRO A 73 7.88 -12.08 -11.18
N TYR A 74 8.06 -12.59 -9.96
CA TYR A 74 6.98 -13.19 -9.16
C TYR A 74 5.97 -12.15 -8.64
N ILE A 75 6.36 -10.87 -8.52
CA ILE A 75 5.44 -9.78 -8.19
C ILE A 75 4.64 -9.38 -9.43
N LYS A 76 5.30 -9.30 -10.60
CA LYS A 76 4.63 -8.98 -11.88
C LYS A 76 3.52 -9.99 -12.19
N SER A 77 3.78 -11.28 -11.97
CA SER A 77 2.76 -12.32 -12.15
C SER A 77 1.60 -12.23 -11.17
N LEU A 78 1.75 -11.64 -9.98
CA LEU A 78 0.61 -11.39 -9.07
C LEU A 78 -0.30 -10.28 -9.57
N PHE A 79 0.25 -9.29 -10.27
CA PHE A 79 -0.51 -8.22 -10.90
C PHE A 79 -1.21 -8.70 -12.18
N GLU A 80 -0.53 -9.52 -13.00
CA GLU A 80 -1.07 -10.08 -14.24
C GLU A 80 -2.15 -11.15 -13.98
N ASN A 81 -1.98 -11.99 -12.96
CA ASN A 81 -2.96 -13.02 -12.59
C ASN A 81 -4.18 -12.49 -11.80
N GLY A 82 -4.36 -11.17 -11.75
CA GLY A 82 -5.58 -10.57 -11.24
C GLY A 82 -5.70 -10.64 -9.72
N LEU A 83 -4.93 -9.81 -9.02
CA LEU A 83 -5.56 -8.94 -8.02
C LEU A 83 -6.56 -8.04 -8.76
N GLN A 84 -7.69 -8.62 -9.17
CA GLN A 84 -8.84 -7.85 -9.60
C GLN A 84 -9.27 -7.08 -8.36
N PHE A 85 -8.91 -5.80 -8.27
CA PHE A 85 -9.71 -4.86 -7.50
C PHE A 85 -11.08 -4.89 -8.15
N THR A 86 -11.95 -5.79 -7.70
CA THR A 86 -13.32 -5.84 -8.19
C THR A 86 -13.88 -4.48 -7.84
N ASN A 87 -14.06 -3.61 -8.83
CA ASN A 87 -14.95 -2.48 -8.76
C ASN A 87 -16.35 -3.06 -8.58
N LYS A 88 -16.67 -3.48 -7.36
CA LYS A 88 -18.06 -3.80 -6.99
C LYS A 88 -18.79 -2.48 -7.15
N LYS A 89 -19.58 -2.37 -8.23
CA LYS A 89 -20.53 -1.27 -8.43
C LYS A 89 -21.25 -1.00 -7.11
N PRO A 90 -21.48 0.27 -6.72
CA PRO A 90 -22.26 0.57 -5.54
C PRO A 90 -23.61 -0.13 -5.69
N ARG A 91 -23.89 -1.06 -4.77
CA ARG A 91 -25.18 -1.76 -4.74
C ARG A 91 -26.19 -0.75 -4.22
N THR A 92 -26.97 -0.17 -5.14
CA THR A 92 -28.17 0.60 -4.81
C THR A 92 -29.25 -0.34 -4.28
N ARG A 93 -29.66 -0.13 -3.04
CA ARG A 93 -31.06 0.01 -2.60
C ARG A 93 -31.07 0.49 -1.16
#